data_AF-J9D9U0-F1
#
_entry.id   AF-J9D9U0-F1
#
_cell.length_a   1.000
_cell.length_b   1.000
_cell.length_c   1.000
_cell.angle_alpha   90.00
_cell.angle_beta   90.00
_cell.angle_gamma   90.00
#
_symmetry.space_group_name_H-M   'P 1'
#
loop_
_entity.id
_entity.type
_entity.pdbx_description
1 polymer ?
#
loop_
_entity_poly.entity_id
_entity_poly.type
_entity_poly.pdbx_seq_one_letter_code
_entity_poly.pdbx_strand_id
1 'polypeptide(L)'
;MKLASLRPQTQKGQTVLHPQQVEEEPVRFIAIVTEGSKEELAYLKGYCFHLQQKGWVCKGQILYLNDSIRPDIYNKEIQASHPKRRMELMKELLSQKNPDFLYRPEEAWMVCDRDDGSFHVDQYEEVYEVCQQEGIHWVVSNPAFQLWLLL
;
A
#
# COMPACT_ATOMS: atom_id res chain seq x y z
N MET A 1 -44.88 -22.93 9.67
CA MET A 1 -44.24 -22.21 8.54
C MET A 1 -43.19 -23.13 7.94
N LYS A 2 -43.40 -23.67 6.73
CA LYS A 2 -42.50 -24.68 6.11
C LYS A 2 -41.33 -23.96 5.43
N LEU A 3 -40.10 -24.24 5.87
CA LEU A 3 -38.88 -23.82 5.18
C LEU A 3 -38.82 -24.54 3.82
N ALA A 4 -38.96 -23.78 2.73
CA ALA A 4 -38.78 -24.29 1.38
C ALA A 4 -37.30 -24.66 1.18
N SER A 5 -37.02 -25.89 0.76
CA SER A 5 -35.67 -26.35 0.49
C SER A 5 -35.05 -25.56 -0.65
N LEU A 6 -33.93 -24.87 -0.39
CA LEU A 6 -33.06 -24.21 -1.37
C LEU A 6 -32.32 -25.24 -2.24
N ARG A 7 -33.06 -26.10 -2.96
CA ARG A 7 -32.44 -26.96 -3.97
C ARG A 7 -32.36 -26.18 -5.29
N PRO A 8 -31.17 -26.07 -5.91
CA PRO A 8 -31.05 -25.52 -7.24
C PRO A 8 -31.94 -26.31 -8.21
N GLN A 9 -32.88 -25.65 -8.86
CA GLN A 9 -33.67 -26.27 -9.92
C GLN A 9 -32.83 -26.28 -11.19
N THR A 10 -32.19 -27.40 -11.49
CA THR A 10 -31.50 -27.59 -12.76
C THR A 10 -32.53 -27.93 -13.84
N GLN A 11 -32.78 -27.03 -14.78
CA GLN A 11 -33.54 -27.35 -15.99
C GLN A 11 -32.63 -28.13 -16.95
N LYS A 12 -33.06 -29.33 -17.36
CA LYS A 12 -32.32 -30.21 -18.25
C LYS A 12 -32.10 -29.51 -19.61
N GLY A 13 -30.83 -29.27 -19.98
CA GLY A 13 -30.45 -28.81 -21.31
C GLY A 13 -30.15 -27.32 -21.47
N GLN A 14 -30.22 -26.51 -20.40
CA GLN A 14 -29.79 -25.11 -20.42
C GLN A 14 -28.74 -24.87 -19.34
N THR A 15 -27.47 -24.80 -19.74
CA THR A 15 -26.42 -24.21 -18.90
C THR A 15 -26.61 -22.70 -18.95
N VAL A 16 -27.35 -22.16 -17.98
CA VAL A 16 -27.36 -20.72 -17.78
C VAL A 16 -26.05 -20.37 -17.08
N LEU A 17 -25.08 -19.88 -17.86
CA LEU A 17 -23.93 -19.17 -17.31
C LEU A 17 -24.47 -17.85 -16.77
N HIS A 18 -24.80 -17.81 -15.48
CA HIS A 18 -24.86 -16.53 -14.79
C HIS A 18 -23.42 -16.04 -14.70
N PRO A 19 -23.01 -14.96 -15.39
CA PRO A 19 -21.76 -14.32 -15.06
C PRO A 19 -21.88 -13.95 -13.59
N GLN A 20 -21.11 -14.63 -12.72
CA GLN A 20 -20.94 -14.14 -11.37
C GLN A 20 -20.32 -12.76 -11.53
N GLN A 21 -21.12 -11.72 -11.25
CA GLN A 21 -20.55 -10.42 -10.95
C GLN A 21 -19.69 -10.67 -9.71
N VAL A 22 -18.37 -10.74 -9.91
CA VAL A 22 -17.43 -10.67 -8.80
C VAL A 22 -17.56 -9.24 -8.30
N GLU A 23 -18.38 -9.02 -7.28
CA GLU A 23 -18.36 -7.76 -6.55
C GLU A 23 -16.96 -7.66 -5.95
N GLU A 24 -16.17 -6.69 -6.43
CA GLU A 24 -14.85 -6.42 -5.86
C GLU A 24 -15.05 -6.06 -4.39
N GLU A 25 -14.47 -6.86 -3.49
CA GLU A 25 -14.54 -6.56 -2.07
C GLU A 25 -13.85 -5.21 -1.80
N PRO A 26 -14.44 -4.35 -0.95
CA PRO A 26 -13.89 -3.01 -0.72
C PRO A 26 -12.51 -3.09 -0.06
N VAL A 27 -11.61 -2.20 -0.51
CA VAL A 27 -10.28 -1.99 0.07
C VAL A 27 -10.43 -1.62 1.55
N ARG A 28 -9.85 -2.44 2.44
CA ARG A 28 -9.94 -2.22 3.89
C ARG A 28 -8.97 -1.15 4.37
N PHE A 29 -7.74 -1.19 3.86
CA PHE A 29 -6.72 -0.20 4.15
C PHE A 29 -5.84 0.09 2.93
N ILE A 30 -5.12 1.21 3.00
CA ILE A 30 -4.05 1.58 2.07
C ILE A 30 -2.78 1.65 2.92
N ALA A 31 -1.84 0.74 2.69
CA ALA A 31 -0.55 0.73 3.37
C ALA A 31 0.44 1.62 2.63
N ILE A 32 1.12 2.50 3.35
CA ILE A 32 2.13 3.40 2.80
C ILE A 32 3.42 3.24 3.61
N VAL A 33 4.55 3.01 2.93
CA VAL A 33 5.88 3.14 3.52
C VAL A 33 6.65 4.23 2.78
N THR A 34 7.32 5.10 3.53
CA THR A 34 8.16 6.19 3.01
C THR A 34 9.62 5.89 3.24
N GLU A 35 10.48 6.29 2.31
CA GLU A 35 11.92 6.20 2.50
C GLU A 35 12.37 7.09 3.65
N GLY A 36 11.98 8.37 3.59
CA GLY A 36 12.13 9.30 4.69
C GLY A 36 11.13 9.00 5.81
N SER A 37 11.62 8.53 6.96
CA SER A 37 10.77 8.25 8.13
C SER A 37 10.31 9.49 8.92
N LYS A 38 10.71 10.70 8.52
CA LYS A 38 10.37 11.95 9.21
C LYS A 38 9.63 12.93 8.30
N GLU A 39 10.34 13.54 7.36
CA GLU A 39 9.82 14.68 6.59
C GLU A 39 8.75 14.23 5.59
N GLU A 40 9.06 13.25 4.73
CA GLU A 40 8.11 12.68 3.77
C GLU A 40 6.86 12.13 4.47
N LEU A 41 7.06 11.40 5.58
CA LEU A 41 5.96 10.86 6.38
C LEU A 41 5.07 11.97 6.98
N ALA A 42 5.67 13.02 7.55
CA ALA A 42 4.93 14.15 8.09
C ALA A 42 4.17 14.91 7.00
N TYR A 43 4.77 15.10 5.83
CA TYR A 43 4.14 15.74 4.69
C TYR A 43 2.91 14.97 4.22
N LEU A 44 3.02 13.66 3.97
CA LEU A 44 1.91 12.83 3.51
C LEU A 44 0.74 12.83 4.51
N LYS A 45 1.06 12.71 5.81
CA LYS A 45 0.06 12.80 6.88
C LYS A 45 -0.63 14.17 6.89
N GLY A 46 0.13 15.25 6.80
CA GLY A 46 -0.39 16.62 6.75
C GLY A 46 -1.27 16.88 5.53
N TYR A 47 -0.86 16.39 4.36
CA TYR A 47 -1.63 16.51 3.13
C TYR A 47 -2.94 15.72 3.19
N CYS A 48 -2.90 14.47 3.67
CA CYS A 48 -4.11 13.68 3.88
C CYS A 48 -5.07 14.36 4.86
N PHE A 49 -4.55 14.89 5.97
CA PHE A 49 -5.34 15.65 6.93
C PHE A 49 -6.01 16.88 6.27
N HIS A 50 -5.26 17.66 5.50
CA HIS A 50 -5.78 18.82 4.77
C HIS A 50 -6.89 18.44 3.77
N LEU A 51 -6.71 17.36 3.01
CA LEU A 51 -7.73 16.86 2.10
C LEU A 51 -9.02 16.44 2.85
N GLN A 52 -8.88 15.78 3.99
CA GLN A 52 -10.01 15.42 4.85
C GLN A 52 -10.77 16.66 5.34
N GLN A 53 -10.06 17.74 5.71
CA GLN A 53 -10.71 19.02 6.06
C GLN A 53 -11.48 19.64 4.89
N LYS A 54 -11.10 19.33 3.64
CA LYS A 54 -11.81 19.75 2.42
C LYS A 54 -12.93 18.80 2.00
N GLY A 55 -13.25 17.79 2.81
CA GLY A 55 -14.32 16.83 2.55
C GLY A 55 -13.92 15.64 1.67
N TRP A 56 -12.63 15.43 1.42
CA TRP A 56 -12.15 14.20 0.79
C TRP A 56 -12.35 13.01 1.74
N VAL A 57 -12.90 11.92 1.21
CA VAL A 57 -13.13 10.67 1.95
C VAL A 57 -12.32 9.56 1.29
N CYS A 58 -11.41 8.96 2.07
CA CYS A 58 -10.69 7.76 1.64
C CYS A 58 -11.61 6.54 1.68
N LYS A 59 -11.53 5.66 0.68
CA LYS A 59 -12.32 4.42 0.63
C LYS A 59 -11.86 3.36 1.64
N GLY A 60 -10.71 3.55 2.30
CA GLY A 60 -10.16 2.67 3.33
C GLY A 60 -9.30 3.42 4.36
N GLN A 61 -8.85 2.73 5.40
CA GLN A 61 -7.94 3.30 6.39
C GLN A 61 -6.53 3.46 5.80
N ILE A 62 -5.91 4.63 5.91
CA ILE A 62 -4.49 4.77 5.55
C ILE A 62 -3.63 4.29 6.71
N LEU A 63 -2.74 3.33 6.47
CA LEU A 63 -1.77 2.81 7.41
C LEU A 63 -0.36 3.23 6.98
N TYR A 64 0.25 4.12 7.76
CA TYR A 64 1.65 4.46 7.57
C TYR A 64 2.53 3.43 8.28
N LEU A 65 3.18 2.55 7.52
CA LEU A 65 3.93 1.44 8.07
C LEU A 65 5.18 1.88 8.82
N ASN A 66 5.73 3.06 8.52
CA ASN A 66 6.79 3.68 9.32
C ASN A 66 6.41 3.81 10.81
N ASP A 67 5.12 3.99 11.13
CA ASP A 67 4.62 4.06 12.53
C ASP A 67 4.57 2.68 13.21
N SER A 68 4.66 1.61 12.43
CA SER A 68 4.67 0.23 12.94
C SER A 68 6.09 -0.32 13.15
N ILE A 69 7.13 0.48 12.91
CA ILE A 69 8.51 0.10 13.18
C ILE A 69 8.70 -0.07 14.70
N ARG A 70 9.27 -1.22 15.09
CA ARG A 70 9.43 -1.53 16.51
C ARG A 70 10.44 -0.58 17.19
N PRO A 71 10.20 -0.15 18.44
CA PRO A 71 11.07 0.81 19.13
C PRO A 71 12.54 0.38 19.26
N ASP A 72 12.79 -0.93 19.39
CA ASP A 72 14.14 -1.50 19.54
C ASP A 72 15.00 -1.36 18.29
N ILE A 73 14.39 -1.25 17.10
CA ILE A 73 15.10 -1.09 15.81
C ILE A 73 14.87 0.28 15.16
N TYR A 74 14.01 1.12 15.72
CA TYR A 74 13.57 2.38 15.10
C TYR A 74 14.73 3.28 14.66
N ASN A 75 15.72 3.50 15.53
CA ASN A 75 16.88 4.33 15.20
C ASN A 75 17.72 3.74 14.06
N LYS A 76 17.85 2.41 14.00
CA LYS A 76 18.54 1.71 12.91
C LYS A 76 17.78 1.88 11.59
N GLU A 77 16.46 1.74 11.60
CA GLU A 77 15.62 1.86 10.40
C GLU A 77 15.51 3.29 9.88
N ILE A 78 15.62 4.31 10.73
CA ILE A 78 15.72 5.70 10.26
C ILE A 78 17.06 5.94 9.57
N GLN A 79 18.15 5.41 10.13
CA GLN A 79 19.49 5.58 9.56
C GLN A 79 19.70 4.77 8.28
N ALA A 80 19.03 3.63 8.15
CA ALA A 80 19.03 2.78 6.95
C ALA A 80 18.00 3.23 5.90
N SER A 81 17.81 4.55 5.75
CA SER A 81 16.92 5.16 4.77
C SER A 81 17.40 4.86 3.35
N HIS A 82 16.93 3.76 2.79
CA HIS A 82 17.33 3.25 1.48
C HIS A 82 16.17 2.44 0.87
N PRO A 83 15.88 2.56 -0.44
CA PRO A 83 14.70 1.94 -1.05
C PRO A 83 14.63 0.42 -0.86
N LYS A 84 15.76 -0.29 -0.99
CA LYS A 84 15.79 -1.74 -0.74
C LYS A 84 15.37 -2.11 0.67
N ARG A 85 15.84 -1.35 1.68
CA ARG A 85 15.48 -1.64 3.08
C ARG A 85 14.00 -1.32 3.34
N ARG A 86 13.46 -0.31 2.66
CA ARG A 86 12.04 0.05 2.75
C ARG A 86 11.14 -0.97 2.10
N MET A 87 11.55 -1.55 0.99
CA MET A 87 10.88 -2.68 0.36
C MET A 87 10.84 -3.90 1.29
N GLU A 88 11.96 -4.27 1.92
CA GLU A 88 11.99 -5.35 2.92
C GLU A 88 11.04 -5.06 4.09
N LEU A 89 11.10 -3.85 4.64
CA LEU A 89 10.24 -3.41 5.72
C LEU A 89 8.75 -3.41 5.32
N MET A 90 8.43 -3.02 4.07
CA MET A 90 7.08 -3.10 3.51
C MET A 90 6.57 -4.53 3.58
N LYS A 91 7.35 -5.50 3.11
CA LYS A 91 6.98 -6.92 3.11
C LYS A 91 6.80 -7.46 4.52
N GLU A 92 7.76 -7.18 5.41
CA GLU A 92 7.72 -7.58 6.82
C GLU A 92 6.45 -7.04 7.52
N LEU A 93 6.12 -5.77 7.32
CA LEU A 93 4.99 -5.15 8.00
C LEU A 93 3.65 -5.47 7.34
N LEU A 94 3.57 -5.55 6.01
CA LEU A 94 2.37 -5.98 5.30
C LEU A 94 1.97 -7.40 5.70
N SER A 95 2.92 -8.35 5.71
CA SER A 95 2.62 -9.74 6.12
C SER A 95 2.09 -9.85 7.55
N GLN A 96 2.41 -8.90 8.43
CA GLN A 96 1.83 -8.82 9.79
C GLN A 96 0.41 -8.24 9.80
N LYS A 97 0.09 -7.31 8.87
CA LYS A 97 -1.22 -6.64 8.80
C LYS A 97 -2.24 -7.42 7.98
N ASN A 98 -1.81 -8.00 6.87
CA ASN A 98 -2.58 -8.93 6.07
C ASN A 98 -1.67 -10.08 5.59
N PRO A 99 -1.70 -11.24 6.28
CA PRO A 99 -0.98 -12.44 5.86
C PRO A 99 -1.39 -12.95 4.46
N ASP A 100 -2.59 -12.61 4.00
CA ASP A 100 -3.16 -13.04 2.72
C ASP A 100 -3.08 -11.96 1.64
N PHE A 101 -2.17 -10.99 1.76
CA PHE A 101 -2.05 -9.83 0.86
C PHE A 101 -2.05 -10.20 -0.63
N LEU A 102 -1.37 -11.28 -1.01
CA LEU A 102 -1.33 -11.76 -2.39
C LEU A 102 -2.68 -12.26 -2.93
N TYR A 103 -3.57 -12.74 -2.05
CA TYR A 103 -4.88 -13.29 -2.43
C TYR A 103 -6.03 -12.31 -2.19
N ARG A 104 -5.80 -11.32 -1.31
CA ARG A 104 -6.73 -10.27 -0.94
C ARG A 104 -5.95 -8.95 -0.87
N PRO A 105 -5.59 -8.36 -2.02
CA PRO A 105 -4.75 -7.19 -2.05
C PRO A 105 -5.48 -6.02 -1.42
N GLU A 106 -4.94 -5.51 -0.32
CA GLU A 106 -5.09 -4.10 -0.01
C GLU A 106 -4.17 -3.28 -0.91
N GLU A 107 -4.37 -1.97 -0.96
CA GLU A 107 -3.46 -1.13 -1.72
C GLU A 107 -2.18 -0.91 -0.92
N ALA A 108 -1.03 -1.19 -1.55
CA ALA A 108 0.29 -1.03 -0.95
C ALA A 108 1.10 -0.03 -1.77
N TRP A 109 1.62 1.00 -1.12
CA TRP A 109 2.40 2.06 -1.75
C TRP A 109 3.74 2.21 -1.04
N MET A 110 4.81 2.14 -1.82
CA MET A 110 6.14 2.51 -1.38
C MET A 110 6.52 3.85 -2.02
N VAL A 111 6.94 4.80 -1.20
CA VAL A 111 7.41 6.11 -1.65
C VAL A 111 8.90 6.18 -1.36
N CYS A 112 9.69 6.44 -2.40
CA CYS A 112 11.15 6.55 -2.30
C CYS A 112 11.64 7.84 -2.93
N ASP A 113 12.62 8.46 -2.29
CA ASP A 113 13.19 9.70 -2.80
C ASP A 113 14.17 9.40 -3.94
N ARG A 114 14.29 10.34 -4.89
CA ARG A 114 15.29 10.32 -5.96
C ARG A 114 16.46 11.24 -5.62
N ASP A 115 17.12 10.99 -4.49
CA ASP A 115 18.36 11.69 -4.15
C ASP A 115 19.52 11.21 -5.03
N ASP A 116 20.28 12.15 -5.59
CA ASP A 116 21.52 11.84 -6.32
C ASP A 116 22.53 11.20 -5.35
N GLY A 117 22.78 9.89 -5.53
CA GLY A 117 23.74 9.12 -4.74
C GLY A 117 23.13 8.14 -3.73
N SER A 118 21.81 8.11 -3.56
CA SER A 118 21.15 7.11 -2.71
C SER A 118 21.03 5.74 -3.40
N PHE A 119 21.09 5.69 -4.75
CA PHE A 119 20.75 4.49 -5.52
C PHE A 119 21.46 4.40 -6.87
N HIS A 120 21.93 3.20 -7.23
CA HIS A 120 22.39 2.86 -8.58
C HIS A 120 21.22 2.38 -9.46
N VAL A 121 21.34 2.54 -10.78
CA VAL A 121 20.30 2.16 -11.76
C VAL A 121 19.87 0.70 -11.58
N ASP A 122 20.82 -0.22 -11.44
CA ASP A 122 20.53 -1.65 -11.26
C ASP A 122 19.71 -1.94 -10.00
N GLN A 123 19.85 -1.11 -8.96
CA GLN A 123 19.06 -1.21 -7.74
C GLN A 123 17.63 -0.70 -7.95
N TYR A 124 17.42 0.31 -8.83
CA TYR A 124 16.09 0.77 -9.25
C TYR A 124 15.33 -0.35 -9.95
N GLU A 125 15.97 -1.06 -10.87
CA GLU A 125 15.35 -2.16 -11.60
C GLU A 125 14.95 -3.30 -10.64
N GLU A 126 15.85 -3.72 -9.75
CA GLU A 126 15.57 -4.79 -8.79
C GLU A 126 14.37 -4.45 -7.88
N VAL A 127 14.32 -3.23 -7.34
CA VAL A 127 13.19 -2.80 -6.49
C VAL A 127 11.90 -2.72 -7.28
N TYR A 128 11.94 -2.18 -8.50
CA TYR A 128 10.77 -2.12 -9.37
C TYR A 128 10.20 -3.51 -9.65
N GLU A 129 11.06 -4.46 -10.03
CA GLU A 129 10.66 -5.84 -10.34
C GLU A 129 10.00 -6.52 -9.15
N VAL A 130 10.58 -6.39 -7.94
CA VAL A 130 10.00 -6.96 -6.73
C VAL A 130 8.65 -6.29 -6.41
N CYS A 131 8.56 -4.97 -6.52
CA CYS A 131 7.29 -4.26 -6.30
C CYS A 131 6.20 -4.73 -7.27
N GLN A 132 6.51 -4.94 -8.56
CA GLN A 132 5.56 -5.48 -9.53
C GLN A 132 5.11 -6.90 -9.18
N GLN A 133 6.03 -7.77 -8.76
CA GLN A 133 5.73 -9.15 -8.39
C GLN A 133 4.85 -9.26 -7.15
N GLU A 134 5.04 -8.35 -6.19
CA GLU A 134 4.34 -8.34 -4.90
C GLU A 134 3.06 -7.50 -4.92
N GLY A 135 2.70 -6.87 -6.05
CA GLY A 135 1.53 -5.98 -6.14
C GLY A 135 1.68 -4.69 -5.33
N ILE A 136 2.91 -4.21 -5.13
CA ILE A 136 3.24 -2.97 -4.43
C ILE A 136 3.40 -1.85 -5.47
N HIS A 137 2.63 -0.78 -5.33
CA HIS A 137 2.80 0.43 -6.12
C HIS A 137 4.05 1.17 -5.66
N TRP A 138 4.97 1.43 -6.58
CA TRP A 138 6.16 2.22 -6.28
C TRP A 138 6.03 3.64 -6.83
N VAL A 139 6.26 4.61 -5.95
CA VAL A 139 6.26 6.04 -6.27
C VAL A 139 7.66 6.57 -5.98
N VAL A 140 8.22 7.23 -6.99
CA VAL A 140 9.46 7.99 -6.83
C VAL A 140 9.08 9.43 -6.53
N SER A 141 9.34 9.86 -5.30
CA SER A 141 9.20 11.25 -4.89
C SER A 141 10.41 12.07 -5.37
N ASN A 142 10.20 13.36 -5.61
CA ASN A 142 11.27 14.26 -6.03
C ASN A 142 12.01 14.77 -4.79
N PRO A 143 13.36 14.73 -4.74
CA PRO A 143 14.17 15.17 -3.59
C PRO A 143 13.95 16.62 -3.20
N ALA A 144 13.35 17.40 -4.09
CA ALA A 144 12.85 18.73 -3.80
C ALA A 144 11.51 18.73 -3.03
N PHE A 145 11.35 17.91 -1.97
CA PHE A 145 10.37 18.20 -0.90
C PHE A 145 10.64 19.56 -0.20
N GLN A 146 11.63 20.32 -0.68
CA GLN A 146 11.86 21.74 -0.42
C GLN A 146 10.84 22.69 -1.08
N LEU A 147 9.65 22.23 -1.49
CA LEU A 147 8.51 23.11 -1.82
C LEU A 147 7.86 23.75 -0.57
N TRP A 148 8.65 24.00 0.48
CA TRP A 148 8.32 24.95 1.54
C TRP A 148 8.45 26.43 1.08
N LEU A 149 8.44 26.74 -0.22
CA LEU A 149 8.68 28.09 -0.76
C LEU A 149 7.58 28.66 -1.69
N LEU A 150 6.41 28.04 -1.81
CA LEU A 150 5.30 28.59 -2.62
C LEU A 150 3.95 28.65 -1.89
N LEU A 151 3.97 29.01 -0.60
CA LEU A 151 2.81 29.55 0.11
C LEU A 151 3.19 30.84 0.83
#